data_AF-A0A645ING8-F1
#
_entry.id   AF-A0A645ING8-F1
#
_cell.length_a   1.000
_cell.length_b   1.000
_cell.length_c   1.000
_cell.angle_alpha   90.00
_cell.angle_beta   90.00
_cell.angle_gamma   90.00
#
_symmetry.space_group_name_H-M   'P 1'
#
loop_
_entity.id
_entity.type
_entity.pdbx_description
1 polymer ?
#
loop_
_entity_poly.entity_id
_entity_poly.type
_entity_poly.pdbx_seq_one_letter_code
_entity_poly.pdbx_strand_id
1 'polypeptide(L)'
;MDIVEFRAGSAYKFCMMLEGKVDIYPRFHPTSEWDTSAGQCLIERIGGGLVDFKGRPFVYNQRESLLNGGFIAFRNIEMINLAFQALGLMANIH
;
A
#
# COMPACT_ATOMS: atom_id res chain seq x y z
N MET A 1 -15.59 18.71 -5.86
CA MET A 1 -14.53 17.70 -5.92
C MET A 1 -15.12 16.53 -6.68
N ASP A 2 -14.61 16.26 -7.87
CA ASP A 2 -15.14 15.18 -8.70
C ASP A 2 -14.53 13.86 -8.25
N ILE A 3 -15.38 12.85 -8.03
CA ILE A 3 -14.94 11.50 -7.69
C ILE A 3 -14.91 10.70 -8.99
N VAL A 4 -13.75 10.14 -9.30
CA VAL A 4 -13.56 9.25 -10.45
C VAL A 4 -13.33 7.83 -9.94
N GLU A 5 -14.13 6.89 -10.42
CA GLU A 5 -13.99 5.47 -10.08
C GLU A 5 -13.17 4.74 -11.15
N PHE A 6 -12.21 3.92 -10.70
CA PHE A 6 -11.46 3.01 -11.54
C PHE A 6 -11.62 1.58 -11.03
N ARG A 7 -11.91 0.63 -11.93
CA ARG A 7 -11.81 -0.80 -11.62
C ARG A 7 -10.40 -1.29 -11.95
N ALA A 8 -9.64 -1.62 -10.91
CA ALA A 8 -8.24 -2.03 -11.05
C ALA A 8 -7.90 -3.23 -10.16
N GLY A 9 -7.19 -4.20 -10.73
CA GLY A 9 -6.57 -5.30 -9.99
C GLY A 9 -5.47 -4.81 -9.04
N SER A 10 -5.04 -5.65 -8.09
CA SER A 10 -4.04 -5.27 -7.09
C SER A 10 -2.71 -4.83 -7.72
N ALA A 11 -2.19 -5.62 -8.67
CA ALA A 11 -0.96 -5.31 -9.38
C ALA A 11 -1.04 -4.00 -10.17
N TYR A 12 -2.15 -3.77 -10.90
CA TYR A 12 -2.32 -2.56 -11.72
C TYR A 12 -2.36 -1.27 -10.88
N LYS A 13 -2.83 -1.34 -9.63
CA LYS A 13 -2.80 -0.19 -8.72
C LYS A 13 -1.37 0.29 -8.42
N PHE A 14 -0.38 -0.61 -8.37
CA PHE A 14 1.02 -0.19 -8.28
C PHE A 14 1.50 0.52 -9.55
N CYS A 15 1.07 0.09 -10.74
CA CYS A 15 1.35 0.82 -11.98
C CYS A 15 0.75 2.23 -11.94
N MET A 16 -0.50 2.36 -11.49
CA MET A 16 -1.13 3.69 -11.33
C MET A 16 -0.38 4.59 -10.35
N MET A 17 0.18 4.02 -9.28
CA MET A 17 1.05 4.77 -8.37
C MET A 17 2.34 5.20 -9.08
N LEU A 18 3.02 4.31 -9.81
CA LEU A 18 4.22 4.64 -10.57
C LEU A 18 3.96 5.72 -11.65
N GLU A 19 2.76 5.71 -12.24
CA GLU A 19 2.29 6.72 -13.20
C GLU A 19 1.88 8.06 -12.56
N GLY A 20 1.90 8.16 -11.22
CA GLY A 20 1.51 9.38 -10.49
C GLY A 20 0.00 9.62 -10.45
N LYS A 21 -0.83 8.62 -10.75
CA LYS A 21 -2.30 8.71 -10.70
C LYS A 21 -2.87 8.40 -9.31
N VAL A 22 -2.10 7.71 -8.47
CA VAL A 22 -2.48 7.33 -7.11
C VAL A 22 -1.32 7.62 -6.17
N ASP A 23 -1.57 8.42 -5.15
CA ASP A 23 -0.55 8.73 -4.13
C ASP A 23 -0.56 7.74 -2.96
N ILE A 24 -1.75 7.28 -2.57
CA ILE A 24 -1.98 6.37 -1.44
C ILE A 24 -2.89 5.22 -1.87
N TYR A 25 -2.49 3.99 -1.57
CA TYR A 25 -3.27 2.77 -1.82
C TYR A 25 -3.39 1.95 -0.52
N PRO A 26 -4.50 2.11 0.24
CA PRO A 26 -4.83 1.23 1.34
C PRO A 26 -5.46 -0.07 0.83
N ARG A 27 -5.03 -1.20 1.38
CA ARG A 27 -5.56 -2.53 1.06
C ARG A 27 -5.97 -3.25 2.34
N PHE A 28 -7.28 -3.38 2.54
CA PHE A 28 -7.87 -4.00 3.74
C PHE A 28 -8.13 -5.50 3.58
N HIS A 29 -8.40 -5.96 2.36
CA HIS A 29 -8.66 -7.37 2.07
C HIS A 29 -7.37 -8.11 1.74
N PRO A 30 -7.27 -9.41 2.02
CA PRO A 30 -6.10 -10.22 1.69
C PRO A 30 -5.66 -10.06 0.22
N THR A 31 -4.36 -10.17 0.03
CA THR A 31 -3.69 -10.35 -1.26
C THR A 31 -2.73 -11.51 -1.13
N SER A 32 -2.24 -12.06 -2.23
CA SER A 32 -1.13 -12.99 -2.17
C SER A 32 0.20 -12.24 -2.23
N GLU A 33 1.28 -12.81 -1.71
CA GLU A 33 2.60 -12.16 -1.72
C GLU A 33 3.08 -11.76 -3.13
N TRP A 34 2.72 -12.54 -4.15
CA TRP A 34 3.01 -12.23 -5.56
C TRP A 34 2.21 -11.05 -6.12
N ASP A 35 1.07 -10.68 -5.51
CA ASP A 35 0.27 -9.53 -5.96
C ASP A 35 0.92 -8.18 -5.61
N THR A 36 1.87 -8.16 -4.68
CA THR A 36 2.44 -6.92 -4.12
C THR A 36 3.96 -6.82 -4.22
N SER A 37 4.69 -7.93 -4.19
CA SER A 37 6.17 -7.94 -4.14
C SER A 37 6.84 -7.17 -5.28
N ALA A 38 6.42 -7.40 -6.53
CA ALA A 38 6.95 -6.66 -7.68
C ALA A 38 6.62 -5.16 -7.61
N GLY A 39 5.39 -4.82 -7.22
CA GLY A 39 4.93 -3.45 -7.07
C GLY A 39 5.69 -2.69 -5.98
N GLN A 40 5.89 -3.33 -4.82
CA GLN A 40 6.67 -2.77 -3.71
C GLN A 40 8.11 -2.48 -4.14
N CYS A 41 8.78 -3.41 -4.83
CA CYS A 41 10.14 -3.21 -5.30
C CYS A 41 10.28 -1.95 -6.18
N LEU A 42 9.34 -1.74 -7.11
CA LEU A 42 9.34 -0.56 -7.98
C LEU A 42 9.02 0.73 -7.22
N ILE A 43 8.04 0.68 -6.31
CA ILE A 43 7.64 1.86 -5.53
C ILE A 43 8.76 2.29 -4.57
N GLU A 44 9.43 1.35 -3.91
CA GLU A 44 10.59 1.66 -3.06
C GLU A 44 11.72 2.31 -3.87
N ARG A 45 11.88 1.95 -5.14
CA ARG A 45 12.91 2.54 -6.02
C ARG A 45 12.68 4.03 -6.29
N ILE A 46 11.43 4.51 -6.21
CA ILE A 46 11.07 5.93 -6.34
C ILE A 46 10.88 6.62 -4.98
N GLY A 47 11.32 5.99 -3.89
CA GLY A 47 11.25 6.53 -2.53
C GLY A 47 9.89 6.35 -1.83
N GLY A 48 8.99 5.55 -2.41
CA GLY A 48 7.76 5.12 -1.75
C GLY A 48 7.97 3.89 -0.87
N GLY A 49 6.88 3.25 -0.47
CA GLY A 49 6.94 2.00 0.27
C GLY A 49 5.58 1.47 0.68
N LEU A 50 5.59 0.34 1.40
CA LEU A 50 4.42 -0.27 2.00
C LEU A 50 4.64 -0.40 3.51
N VAL A 51 3.60 -0.07 4.27
CA VAL A 51 3.53 -0.30 5.72
C VAL A 51 2.32 -1.14 6.06
N ASP A 52 2.46 -2.06 7.01
CA ASP A 52 1.31 -2.77 7.55
C ASP A 52 0.47 -1.85 8.47
N PHE A 53 -0.70 -2.32 8.90
CA PHE A 53 -1.57 -1.52 9.78
C PHE A 53 -1.04 -1.29 11.19
N LYS A 54 0.12 -1.84 11.54
CA LYS A 54 0.87 -1.53 12.77
C LYS A 54 2.00 -0.53 12.52
N GLY A 55 2.10 0.03 11.32
CA GLY A 55 3.15 0.97 10.91
C GLY A 55 4.51 0.32 10.69
N ARG A 56 4.59 -1.01 10.58
CA ARG A 56 5.84 -1.73 10.35
C ARG A 56 6.09 -1.86 8.85
N PRO A 57 7.36 -1.94 8.40
CA PRO A 57 7.67 -2.24 7.01
C PRO A 57 6.95 -3.50 6.54
N PHE A 58 6.36 -3.45 5.35
CA PHE A 58 5.67 -4.59 4.78
C PHE A 58 6.68 -5.61 4.23
N VAL A 59 6.58 -6.85 4.70
CA VAL A 59 7.57 -7.92 4.46
C VAL A 59 6.92 -9.22 4.01
N TYR A 60 7.69 -10.02 3.28
CA TYR A 60 7.29 -11.27 2.63
C TYR A 60 7.93 -12.49 3.31
N ASN A 61 7.36 -13.68 3.10
CA ASN A 61 7.86 -14.96 3.61
C ASN A 61 7.98 -15.01 5.16
N GLN A 62 7.04 -14.41 5.89
CA GLN A 62 7.05 -14.35 7.36
C GLN A 62 5.91 -15.13 8.05
N ARG A 63 5.09 -15.85 7.28
CA ARG A 63 3.85 -16.50 7.75
C ARG A 63 3.76 -17.91 7.17
N GLU A 64 2.95 -18.77 7.78
CA GLU A 64 2.67 -20.12 7.24
C GLU A 64 1.86 -20.07 5.93
N SER A 65 1.11 -18.98 5.72
CA SER A 65 0.33 -18.72 4.52
C SER A 65 0.99 -17.65 3.64
N LEU A 66 0.87 -17.83 2.31
CA LEU A 66 1.26 -16.84 1.31
C LEU A 66 0.25 -15.69 1.16
N LEU A 67 -0.72 -15.59 2.06
CA LEU A 67 -1.63 -14.46 2.14
C LEU A 67 -1.05 -13.33 2.98
N ASN A 68 -1.08 -12.14 2.41
CA ASN A 68 -0.73 -10.87 3.01
C ASN A 68 -1.81 -10.37 3.98
N GLY A 69 -1.36 -9.71 5.05
CA GLY A 69 -2.20 -8.83 5.86
C GLY A 69 -2.50 -7.51 5.15
N GLY A 70 -3.30 -6.66 5.78
CA GLY A 70 -3.61 -5.32 5.27
C GLY A 70 -2.41 -4.37 5.34
N PHE A 71 -2.35 -3.44 4.37
CA PHE A 71 -1.26 -2.49 4.22
C PHE A 71 -1.72 -1.14 3.66
N ILE A 72 -0.86 -0.13 3.78
CA ILE A 72 -0.94 1.12 3.04
C ILE A 72 0.34 1.24 2.20
N ALA A 73 0.16 1.36 0.88
CA ALA A 73 1.24 1.76 -0.02
C ALA A 73 1.23 3.28 -0.20
N PHE A 74 2.40 3.90 -0.20
CA PHE A 74 2.59 5.33 -0.48
C PHE A 74 3.61 5.51 -1.60
N ARG A 75 3.36 6.46 -2.49
CA ARG A 75 4.10 6.59 -3.75
C ARG A 75 5.54 7.09 -3.58
N ASN A 76 5.78 8.02 -2.65
CA ASN A 76 7.08 8.66 -2.44
C ASN A 76 7.23 9.19 -0.99
N ILE A 77 8.38 9.76 -0.66
CA ILE A 77 8.69 10.27 0.69
C ILE A 77 7.75 11.39 1.16
N GLU A 78 7.16 12.16 0.24
CA GLU A 78 6.22 13.24 0.59
C GLU A 78 4.92 12.67 1.18
N MET A 79 4.54 11.47 0.75
CA MET A 79 3.29 10.81 1.16
C MET A 79 3.42 10.01 2.46
N ILE A 80 4.62 9.85 3.01
CA ILE A 80 4.85 9.03 4.21
C ILE A 80 4.04 9.53 5.41
N ASN A 81 4.02 10.85 5.63
CA ASN A 81 3.30 11.45 6.75
C ASN A 81 1.80 11.20 6.65
N LEU A 82 1.23 11.29 5.43
CA LEU A 82 -0.18 11.02 5.20
C LEU A 82 -0.53 9.55 5.48
N ALA A 83 0.33 8.61 5.06
CA ALA A 83 0.15 7.19 5.34
C ALA A 83 0.14 6.90 6.85
N PHE A 84 1.10 7.45 7.61
CA PHE A 84 1.16 7.24 9.06
C PHE A 84 0.05 7.98 9.82
N GLN A 85 -0.39 9.15 9.36
CA GLN A 85 -1.56 9.83 9.92
C GLN A 85 -2.83 8.99 9.73
N ALA A 86 -3.03 8.41 8.54
CA ALA A 86 -4.14 7.50 8.28
C ALA A 86 -4.11 6.27 9.21
N LEU A 87 -2.93 5.67 9.42
CA LEU A 87 -2.77 4.58 10.40
C LEU A 87 -3.14 5.00 11.83
N GLY A 88 -2.69 6.18 12.27
CA GLY A 88 -3.02 6.71 13.59
C GLY A 88 -4.52 6.92 13.77
N LEU A 89 -5.20 7.44 12.74
CA LEU A 89 -6.66 7.57 12.76
C LEU A 89 -7.35 6.20 12.83
N MET A 90 -6.87 5.21 12.08
CA MET A 90 -7.43 3.84 12.11
C MET A 90 -7.30 3.19 13.50
N ALA A 91 -6.19 3.41 14.21
CA ALA A 91 -5.96 2.85 15.54
C ALA A 91 -6.85 3.48 16.64
N ASN A 92 -7.34 4.71 16.43
CA ASN A 92 -8.12 5.48 17.39
C ASN A 92 -9.65 5.30 17.23
N ILE A 93 -10.13 4.40 16.36
CA ILE A 93 -11.56 4.12 16.14
C ILE A 93 -12.09 3.07 17.14
N HIS A 94 -11.51 3.01 18.34
CA HIS A 94 -11.92 2.09 19.42
C HIS A 94 -12.30 2.86 20.68
#